data_AF-A0A7K0KRK3-F1
#
_entry.id   AF-A0A7K0KRK3-F1
#
_cell.length_a   1.000
_cell.length_b   1.000
_cell.length_c   1.000
_cell.angle_alpha   90.00
_cell.angle_beta   90.00
_cell.angle_gamma   90.00
#
_symmetry.space_group_name_H-M   'P 1'
#
loop_
_entity.id
_entity.type
_entity.pdbx_description
1 polymer ?
#
loop_
_entity_poly.entity_id
_entity_poly.type
_entity_poly.pdbx_seq_one_letter_code
_entity_poly.pdbx_strand_id
1 'polypeptide(L)' 'LRWIIDQPGVTTVIPGARNREQVESNASAAGLAPVTADELVGVRSVYDHYVRELAHDRW' A
#
# COMPACT_ATOMS: atom_id res chain seq x y z
N LEU A 1 -0.86 4.25 0.41
CA LEU A 1 -1.64 3.93 1.62
C LEU A 1 -2.99 3.32 1.32
N ARG A 2 -3.75 3.80 0.32
CA ARG A 2 -5.06 3.23 -0.06
C ARG A 2 -5.05 1.70 -0.19
N TRP A 3 -4.08 1.14 -0.92
CA TRP A 3 -3.91 -0.32 -1.04
C TRP A 3 -3.82 -1.05 0.31
N ILE A 4 -3.11 -0.50 1.30
CA ILE A 4 -2.95 -1.10 2.63
C ILE A 4 -4.28 -1.08 3.38
N ILE A 5 -5.00 0.05 3.32
CA ILE A 5 -6.31 0.23 3.95
C ILE A 5 -7.34 -0.74 3.38
N ASP A 6 -7.24 -1.07 2.09
CA ASP A 6 -8.15 -2.00 1.40
C ASP A 6 -7.91 -3.47 1.72
N GLN A 7 -6.84 -3.82 2.45
CA GLN A 7 -6.56 -5.22 2.76
C GLN A 7 -7.53 -5.77 3.81
N PRO A 8 -8.00 -7.02 3.65
CA PRO A 8 -8.82 -7.68 4.67
C PRO A 8 -8.11 -7.71 6.03
N GLY A 9 -8.82 -7.28 7.08
CA GLY A 9 -8.30 -7.27 8.45
C GLY A 9 -7.49 -6.03 8.85
N VAL A 10 -7.21 -5.12 7.91
CA VAL A 10 -6.60 -3.81 8.25
C VAL A 10 -7.70 -2.84 8.69
N THR A 11 -7.61 -2.36 9.92
CA THR A 11 -8.55 -1.36 10.48
C THR A 11 -7.94 0.04 10.58
N THR A 12 -6.61 0.13 10.61
CA THR A 12 -5.88 1.39 10.71
C THR A 12 -4.48 1.23 10.12
N VAL A 13 -3.91 2.35 9.65
CA VAL A 13 -2.52 2.43 9.17
C VAL A 13 -1.85 3.60 9.87
N ILE A 14 -0.63 3.40 10.36
CA ILE A 14 0.15 4.43 11.10
C ILE A 14 1.38 4.82 10.28
N PRO A 15 1.24 5.68 9.26
CA PRO A 15 2.37 6.09 8.42
C PRO A 15 3.23 7.16 9.13
N GLY A 16 4.54 7.05 8.97
CA GLY A 16 5.45 8.12 9.35
C GLY A 16 5.28 9.36 8.46
N ALA A 17 5.50 10.55 9.03
CA ALA A 17 5.55 11.81 8.30
C ALA A 17 6.57 12.75 8.96
N ARG A 18 7.42 13.41 8.17
CA ARG A 18 8.45 14.34 8.65
C ARG A 18 8.09 15.82 8.46
N ASN A 19 7.02 16.09 7.72
CA ASN A 19 6.53 17.43 7.43
C ASN A 19 5.01 17.41 7.23
N ARG A 20 4.43 18.61 7.10
CA ARG A 20 2.98 18.78 7.00
C ARG A 20 2.42 18.20 5.71
N GLU A 21 3.11 18.39 4.58
CA GLU A 21 2.63 17.91 3.29
C GLU A 21 2.47 16.39 3.28
N GLN A 22 3.37 15.66 3.95
CA GLN A 22 3.25 14.21 4.11
C GLN A 22 2.07 13.81 4.99
N VAL A 23 1.78 14.55 6.08
CA VAL A 23 0.60 14.28 6.92
C VAL A 23 -0.67 14.43 6.10
N GLU A 24 -0.79 15.53 5.34
CA GLU A 24 -1.94 15.82 4.49
C GLU A 24 -2.10 14.77 3.36
N SER A 25 -0.99 14.40 2.71
CA SER A 25 -0.98 13.35 1.68
C SER A 25 -1.33 11.97 2.24
N ASN A 26 -0.84 11.64 3.45
CA ASN A 26 -1.15 10.37 4.10
C ASN A 26 -2.65 10.28 4.44
N ALA A 27 -3.21 11.37 4.99
CA ALA A 27 -4.62 11.44 5.36
C ALA A 27 -5.54 11.38 4.13
N SER A 28 -5.20 12.08 3.04
CA SER A 28 -6.03 12.12 1.83
C SER A 28 -6.12 10.78 1.11
N ALA A 29 -5.16 9.87 1.33
CA ALA A 29 -5.16 8.54 0.73
C ALA A 29 -6.39 7.69 1.09
N ALA A 30 -7.02 7.93 2.24
CA ALA A 30 -8.25 7.26 2.64
C ALA A 30 -9.45 7.65 1.76
N GLY A 31 -9.45 8.87 1.19
CA GLY A 31 -10.50 9.39 0.31
C GLY A 31 -10.35 9.00 -1.16
N LEU A 32 -9.25 8.31 -1.54
CA LEU A 32 -9.09 7.79 -2.89
C LEU A 32 -10.06 6.64 -3.18
N ALA A 33 -10.35 6.43 -4.46
CA ALA A 33 -11.13 5.28 -4.90
C ALA A 33 -10.48 3.96 -4.42
N PRO A 34 -11.27 2.92 -4.13
CA PRO A 34 -10.73 1.60 -3.85
C PRO A 34 -9.82 1.12 -4.98
N VAL A 35 -8.74 0.40 -4.62
CA VAL A 35 -7.83 -0.16 -5.62
C VAL A 35 -8.59 -1.18 -6.48
N THR A 36 -8.52 -1.01 -7.79
CA THR A 36 -9.19 -1.89 -8.75
C THR A 36 -8.51 -3.26 -8.85
N ALA A 37 -9.22 -4.25 -9.38
CA ALA A 37 -8.65 -5.58 -9.60
C ALA A 37 -7.43 -5.55 -10.53
N ASP A 38 -7.44 -4.73 -11.58
CA ASP A 38 -6.33 -4.61 -12.53
C ASP A 38 -5.10 -3.96 -11.88
N GLU A 39 -5.30 -2.94 -11.03
CA GLU A 39 -4.20 -2.35 -10.25
C GLU A 39 -3.60 -3.36 -9.26
N LEU A 40 -4.43 -4.21 -8.64
CA LEU A 40 -3.95 -5.28 -7.76
C LEU A 40 -3.09 -6.30 -8.51
N VAL A 41 -3.44 -6.64 -9.75
CA VAL A 41 -2.60 -7.47 -10.63
C VAL A 41 -1.25 -6.79 -10.87
N GLY A 42 -1.24 -5.48 -11.14
CA GLY A 42 -0.01 -4.69 -11.29
C GLY A 42 0.87 -4.72 -10.05
N VAL A 43 0.30 -4.49 -8.86
CA VAL A 43 1.03 -4.56 -7.57
C VAL A 43 1.67 -5.94 -7.38
N ARG A 44 0.93 -7.01 -7.66
CA ARG A 44 1.44 -8.38 -7.55
C ARG A 44 2.56 -8.66 -8.53
N SER A 45 2.45 -8.17 -9.76
CA SER A 45 3.52 -8.30 -10.77
C SER A 45 4.80 -7.61 -10.34
N VAL A 46 4.72 -6.41 -9.75
CA VAL A 46 5.90 -5.69 -9.23
C VAL A 46 6.55 -6.48 -8.09
N TYR A 47 5.74 -7.00 -7.16
CA TYR A 47 6.25 -7.84 -6.07
C TYR A 47 6.95 -9.10 -6.59
N ASP A 48 6.30 -9.82 -7.50
CA ASP A 48 6.80 -11.08 -8.05
C ASP A 48 8.11 -10.89 -8.81
N HIS A 49 8.26 -9.78 -9.55
CA HIS A 49 9.45 -9.53 -10.35
C HIS A 49 10.63 -8.95 -9.57
N TYR A 50 10.38 -8.06 -8.59
CA TYR A 50 11.47 -7.32 -7.94
C TYR A 50 11.76 -7.75 -6.49
N VAL A 51 10.79 -8.36 -5.81
CA VAL A 51 10.87 -8.57 -4.35
C VAL A 51 10.86 -10.04 -3.97
N ARG A 52 10.08 -10.87 -4.68
CA ARG A 52 9.81 -12.26 -4.31
C ARG A 52 11.08 -13.08 -4.08
N GLU A 53 12.00 -13.11 -5.04
CA GLU A 53 13.22 -13.92 -4.92
C GLU A 53 14.16 -13.44 -3.80
N LEU A 54 14.11 -12.16 -3.45
CA LEU A 54 15.03 -11.55 -2.48
C LEU A 54 14.57 -11.73 -1.02
N ALA A 55 13.25 -11.85 -0.82
CA ALA A 55 12.67 -11.71 0.52
C ALA A 55 11.51 -12.66 0.83
N HIS A 56 10.87 -13.30 -0.15
CA HIS A 56 9.66 -14.10 0.11
C HIS A 56 9.92 -15.28 1.05
N ASP A 57 11.06 -15.95 0.89
CA ASP A 57 11.43 -17.09 1.73
C ASP A 57 11.91 -16.70 3.15
N ARG A 58 11.92 -15.40 3.47
CA ARG A 58 12.35 -14.85 4.77
C ARG A 58 11.21 -14.28 5.60
N TRP A 59 9.96 -14.44 5.14
CA TRP A 59 8.73 -14.04 5.81
C TRP A 59 7.87 -15.26 6.14
#